data_AF-A0A955DCP1-F1
#
_entry.id   AF-A0A955DCP1-F1
#
_cell.length_a   1.000
_cell.length_b   1.000
_cell.length_c   1.000
_cell.angle_alpha   90.00
_cell.angle_beta   90.00
_cell.angle_gamma   90.00
#
_symmetry.space_group_name_H-M   'P 1'
#
loop_
_entity.id
_entity.type
_entity.pdbx_description
1 polymer ?
#
loop_
_entity_poly.entity_id
_entity_poly.type
_entity_poly.pdbx_seq_one_letter_code
_entity_poly.pdbx_strand_id
1 'polypeptide(L)'
;MPTLAFQTAGESHGPVLTTLVTGMPAGLEIDVESINAELRRRQGGYGRGGRQRIEADAVTFTAGVRRGRTTGAPIIMQIPNRDSRLDDLRRTPPVYRPRPGHADLAGSIKWLTTDCRETLERASARETAARTAAGALAQCLLTELDIHAFGFVRGML
;
A
#
# COMPACT_ATOMS: atom_id res chain seq x y z
N MET A 1 25.91 -6.67 -6.79
CA MET A 1 25.22 -6.35 -5.51
C MET A 1 23.72 -6.38 -5.76
N PRO A 2 22.91 -6.98 -4.88
CA PRO A 2 21.46 -6.92 -5.04
C PRO A 2 20.98 -5.47 -4.95
N THR A 3 20.11 -5.06 -5.87
CA THR A 3 19.47 -3.73 -5.85
C THR A 3 18.19 -3.83 -5.01
N LEU A 4 18.01 -2.90 -4.08
CA LEU A 4 16.76 -2.83 -3.31
C LEU A 4 15.62 -2.39 -4.23
N ALA A 5 14.59 -3.23 -4.35
CA ALA A 5 13.43 -2.98 -5.19
C ALA A 5 12.14 -3.44 -4.50
N PHE A 6 11.01 -2.88 -4.91
CA PHE A 6 9.71 -3.32 -4.44
C PHE A 6 8.65 -3.29 -5.54
N GLN A 7 7.62 -4.11 -5.36
CA GLN A 7 6.42 -4.15 -6.18
C GLN A 7 5.20 -4.21 -5.28
N THR A 8 4.08 -3.61 -5.71
CA THR A 8 2.81 -3.63 -4.99
C THR A 8 1.74 -4.30 -5.82
N ALA A 9 0.79 -4.95 -5.15
CA ALA A 9 -0.38 -5.58 -5.75
C ALA A 9 -1.61 -5.36 -4.85
N GLY A 10 -2.80 -5.53 -5.45
CA GLY A 10 -4.08 -5.44 -4.76
C GLY A 10 -4.90 -4.21 -5.13
N GLU A 11 -6.20 -4.42 -5.10
CA GLU A 11 -7.26 -3.48 -5.49
C GLU A 11 -7.83 -2.77 -4.26
N SER A 12 -8.47 -1.61 -4.50
CA SER A 12 -9.10 -0.86 -3.43
C SER A 12 -10.13 -1.70 -2.69
N HIS A 13 -11.01 -2.44 -3.36
CA HIS A 13 -12.00 -3.30 -2.70
C HIS A 13 -11.65 -4.79 -2.74
N GLY A 14 -10.43 -5.14 -3.15
CA GLY A 14 -9.91 -6.51 -3.07
C GLY A 14 -9.75 -6.98 -1.62
N PRO A 15 -9.39 -8.26 -1.39
CA PRO A 15 -9.25 -8.81 -0.03
C PRO A 15 -8.01 -8.30 0.71
N VAL A 16 -6.93 -8.02 -0.01
CA VAL A 16 -5.63 -7.73 0.58
C VAL A 16 -4.77 -6.89 -0.36
N LEU A 17 -3.97 -6.00 0.21
CA LEU A 17 -2.84 -5.38 -0.49
C LEU A 17 -1.58 -6.18 -0.19
N THR A 18 -0.77 -6.42 -1.21
CA THR A 18 0.48 -7.18 -1.08
C THR A 18 1.65 -6.35 -1.54
N THR A 19 2.77 -6.46 -0.84
CA THR A 19 4.04 -5.82 -1.18
C THR A 19 5.14 -6.86 -1.23
N LEU A 20 5.86 -6.91 -2.34
CA LEU A 20 7.08 -7.71 -2.50
C LEU A 20 8.27 -6.77 -2.39
N VAL A 21 9.24 -7.08 -1.54
CA VAL A 21 10.51 -6.35 -1.42
C VAL A 21 11.66 -7.32 -1.67
N THR A 22 12.58 -6.96 -2.56
CA THR A 22 13.77 -7.74 -2.90
C THR A 22 15.03 -6.93 -2.66
N GLY A 23 16.15 -7.62 -2.39
CA GLY A 23 17.44 -6.99 -2.15
C GLY A 23 17.66 -6.44 -0.73
N MET A 24 16.78 -6.77 0.22
CA MET A 24 16.99 -6.47 1.63
C MET A 24 18.12 -7.35 2.20
N PRO A 25 19.09 -6.81 2.96
CA PRO A 25 20.12 -7.62 3.59
C PRO A 25 19.51 -8.59 4.61
N ALA A 26 20.18 -9.72 4.85
CA ALA A 26 19.83 -10.65 5.91
C ALA A 26 20.24 -10.11 7.29
N GLY A 27 19.50 -10.49 8.33
CA GLY A 27 19.83 -10.17 9.73
C GLY A 27 19.28 -8.83 10.23
N LEU A 28 18.68 -8.01 9.37
CA LEU A 28 18.01 -6.77 9.74
C LEU A 28 16.85 -7.08 10.69
N GLU A 29 16.83 -6.41 11.84
CA GLU A 29 15.73 -6.50 12.79
C GLU A 29 14.53 -5.68 12.28
N ILE A 30 13.34 -6.26 12.39
CA ILE A 30 12.11 -5.63 11.91
C ILE A 30 11.32 -5.15 13.10
N ASP A 31 11.19 -3.84 13.22
CA ASP A 31 10.23 -3.20 14.11
C ASP A 31 8.84 -3.18 13.46
N VAL A 32 8.04 -4.21 13.73
CA VAL A 32 6.68 -4.34 13.22
C VAL A 32 5.78 -3.22 13.74
N GLU A 33 6.01 -2.73 14.96
CA GLU A 33 5.18 -1.70 15.55
C GLU A 33 5.44 -0.34 14.92
N SER A 34 6.70 -0.02 14.62
CA SER A 34 7.07 1.15 13.82
C SER A 34 6.42 1.12 12.43
N ILE A 35 6.43 -0.04 11.75
CA ILE A 35 5.75 -0.19 10.45
C ILE A 35 4.24 0.08 10.58
N ASN A 36 3.59 -0.49 11.61
CA ASN A 36 2.18 -0.25 11.86
C ASN A 36 1.89 1.20 12.27
N ALA A 37 2.83 1.88 12.94
CA ALA A 37 2.73 3.30 13.26
C ALA A 37 2.72 4.17 12.00
N GLU A 38 3.57 3.87 11.02
CA GLU A 38 3.58 4.56 9.72
C GLU A 38 2.27 4.33 8.96
N LEU A 39 1.73 3.11 8.99
CA LEU A 39 0.42 2.80 8.42
C LEU A 39 -0.69 3.61 9.09
N ARG A 40 -0.72 3.68 10.44
CA ARG A 40 -1.68 4.52 11.18
C ARG A 40 -1.51 6.00 10.86
N ARG A 41 -0.27 6.49 10.75
CA ARG A 41 0.02 7.88 10.35
C ARG A 41 -0.56 8.21 8.98
N ARG A 42 -0.48 7.27 8.03
CA ARG A 42 -1.09 7.38 6.68
C ARG A 42 -2.62 7.48 6.74
N GLN A 43 -3.27 6.82 7.70
CA GLN A 43 -4.72 6.91 7.89
C GLN A 43 -5.17 8.25 8.48
N GLY A 44 -4.26 8.96 9.17
CA GLY A 44 -4.52 10.24 9.84
C GLY A 44 -4.53 11.48 8.94
N GLY A 45 -4.72 12.63 9.58
CA GLY A 45 -4.83 13.96 8.95
C GLY A 45 -6.25 14.53 8.99
N TYR A 46 -6.36 15.85 9.17
CA TYR A 46 -7.66 16.53 9.13
C TYR A 46 -8.34 16.33 7.76
N GLY A 47 -9.65 16.10 7.75
CA GLY A 47 -10.44 15.90 6.52
C GLY A 47 -10.41 14.48 5.94
N ARG A 48 -9.80 13.49 6.60
CA ARG A 48 -9.83 12.09 6.12
C ARG A 48 -11.24 11.51 6.15
N GLY A 49 -11.60 10.87 5.03
CA GLY A 49 -12.94 10.33 4.80
C GLY A 49 -13.27 9.06 5.59
N GLY A 50 -14.54 8.65 5.51
CA GLY A 50 -15.10 7.55 6.30
C GLY A 50 -14.37 6.20 6.16
N ARG A 51 -13.80 5.90 4.98
CA ARG A 51 -13.06 4.65 4.76
C ARG A 51 -11.88 4.45 5.71
N GLN A 52 -11.16 5.51 6.08
CA GLN A 52 -10.03 5.39 7.02
C GLN A 52 -10.49 5.03 8.44
N ARG A 53 -11.77 5.23 8.78
CA ARG A 53 -12.35 4.79 10.06
C ARG A 53 -12.72 3.31 10.08
N ILE A 54 -12.87 2.70 8.90
CA ILE A 54 -13.24 1.28 8.75
C ILE A 54 -11.97 0.42 8.78
N GLU A 55 -10.97 0.80 7.98
CA GLU A 55 -9.71 0.09 7.86
C GLU A 55 -8.90 0.16 9.16
N ALA A 56 -8.29 -0.96 9.58
CA ALA A 56 -7.25 -0.96 10.60
C ALA A 56 -6.02 -1.61 9.98
N ASP A 57 -5.23 -0.78 9.33
CA ASP A 57 -4.07 -1.24 8.56
C ASP A 57 -3.02 -1.80 9.52
N ALA A 58 -2.69 -3.08 9.33
CA ALA A 58 -1.61 -3.76 10.01
C ALA A 58 -0.90 -4.68 9.02
N VAL A 59 0.43 -4.76 9.13
CA VAL A 59 1.23 -5.60 8.27
C VAL A 59 1.31 -7.04 8.79
N THR A 60 1.15 -8.00 7.89
CA THR A 60 1.48 -9.42 8.11
C THR A 60 2.61 -9.82 7.19
N PHE A 61 3.70 -10.35 7.74
CA PHE A 61 4.79 -10.92 6.95
C PHE A 61 4.48 -12.37 6.59
N THR A 62 4.50 -12.69 5.30
CA THR A 62 4.24 -14.05 4.80
C THR A 62 5.46 -14.71 4.17
N ALA A 63 6.54 -13.95 3.92
CA ALA A 63 7.82 -14.47 3.46
C ALA A 63 8.99 -13.55 3.87
N GLY A 64 10.22 -14.08 3.83
CA GLY A 64 11.46 -13.32 3.97
C GLY A 64 11.82 -12.88 5.40
N VAL A 65 11.01 -13.26 6.40
CA VAL A 65 11.21 -12.91 7.81
C VAL A 65 11.13 -14.14 8.68
N ARG A 66 12.06 -14.28 9.62
CA ARG A 66 12.07 -15.35 10.62
C ARG A 66 12.56 -14.80 11.95
N ARG A 67 11.80 -15.04 13.03
CA ARG A 67 12.12 -14.57 14.39
C ARG A 67 12.40 -13.06 14.46
N GLY A 68 11.55 -12.27 13.79
CA GLY A 68 11.67 -10.80 13.76
C GLY A 68 12.83 -10.26 12.92
N ARG A 69 13.54 -11.10 12.16
CA ARG A 69 14.68 -10.68 11.33
C ARG A 69 14.52 -11.08 9.87
N THR A 70 15.05 -10.25 8.97
CA THR A 70 15.10 -10.56 7.53
C THR A 70 16.01 -11.76 7.28
N THR A 71 15.64 -12.61 6.31
CA THR A 71 16.46 -13.77 5.93
C THR A 71 17.38 -13.50 4.73
N GLY A 72 17.25 -12.32 4.09
CA GLY A 72 17.89 -11.99 2.81
C GLY A 72 17.13 -12.51 1.58
N ALA A 73 16.12 -13.37 1.78
CA ALA A 73 15.19 -13.77 0.73
C ALA A 73 14.17 -12.64 0.44
N PRO A 74 13.41 -12.73 -0.67
CA PRO A 74 12.30 -11.81 -0.91
C PRO A 74 11.32 -11.75 0.26
N ILE A 75 10.94 -10.53 0.64
CA ILE A 75 10.01 -10.26 1.73
C ILE A 75 8.64 -10.00 1.14
N ILE A 76 7.62 -10.69 1.66
CA ILE A 76 6.22 -10.44 1.30
C ILE A 76 5.50 -9.90 2.53
N MET A 77 4.86 -8.75 2.35
CA MET A 77 4.02 -8.08 3.34
C MET A 77 2.59 -8.01 2.82
N GLN A 78 1.62 -8.28 3.69
CA GLN A 78 0.20 -8.22 3.39
C GLN A 78 -0.53 -7.26 4.34
N ILE A 79 -1.49 -6.51 3.81
CA ILE A 79 -2.36 -5.62 4.56
C ILE A 79 -3.81 -5.96 4.17
N PRO A 80 -4.58 -6.63 5.04
CA PRO A 80 -5.97 -6.99 4.76
C PRO A 80 -6.84 -5.74 4.57
N ASN A 81 -7.80 -5.81 3.64
CA ASN A 81 -8.84 -4.80 3.49
C ASN A 81 -10.08 -5.23 4.28
N ARG A 82 -10.56 -4.39 5.19
CA ARG A 82 -11.81 -4.64 5.91
C ARG A 82 -13.04 -4.38 5.05
N ASP A 83 -12.97 -3.44 4.12
CA ASP A 83 -14.03 -3.19 3.13
C ASP A 83 -13.81 -3.99 1.84
N SER A 84 -13.53 -5.29 1.99
CA SER A 84 -13.40 -6.21 0.85
C SER A 84 -14.77 -6.56 0.29
N ARG A 85 -14.97 -6.25 -1.00
CA ARG A 85 -16.25 -6.39 -1.71
C ARG A 85 -16.13 -6.29 -3.22
N LEU A 86 -14.93 -6.54 -3.77
CA LEU A 86 -14.62 -6.35 -5.19
C LEU A 86 -15.66 -7.03 -6.09
N ASP A 87 -15.99 -8.28 -5.76
CA ASP A 87 -16.91 -9.13 -6.53
C ASP A 87 -18.40 -8.92 -6.21
N ASP A 88 -18.75 -8.01 -5.29
CA ASP A 88 -20.14 -7.67 -5.00
C ASP A 88 -20.62 -6.56 -5.94
N LEU A 89 -21.12 -6.95 -7.11
CA LEU A 89 -21.59 -6.04 -8.16
C LEU A 89 -22.68 -5.05 -7.70
N ARG A 90 -23.38 -5.31 -6.60
CA ARG A 90 -24.34 -4.34 -6.04
C ARG A 90 -23.61 -3.21 -5.30
N ARG A 91 -22.50 -3.53 -4.63
CA ARG A 91 -21.69 -2.58 -3.87
C ARG A 91 -20.55 -1.96 -4.69
N THR A 92 -20.09 -2.64 -5.74
CA THR A 92 -19.05 -2.20 -6.70
C THR A 92 -19.58 -2.26 -8.14
N PRO A 93 -20.67 -1.53 -8.48
CA PRO A 93 -21.25 -1.60 -9.82
C PRO A 93 -20.30 -1.04 -10.89
N PRO A 94 -20.49 -1.40 -12.18
CA PRO A 94 -19.79 -0.80 -13.29
C PRO A 94 -19.88 0.74 -13.30
N VAL A 95 -18.82 1.39 -13.79
CA VAL A 95 -18.74 2.86 -13.86
C VAL A 95 -18.49 3.30 -15.30
N TYR A 96 -19.49 3.90 -15.94
CA TYR A 96 -19.42 4.33 -17.34
C TYR A 96 -19.17 5.83 -17.52
N ARG A 97 -19.12 6.59 -16.42
CA ARG A 97 -18.92 8.05 -16.44
C ARG A 97 -17.59 8.38 -15.79
N PRO A 98 -16.51 8.61 -16.57
CA PRO A 98 -15.19 8.94 -16.04
C PRO A 98 -15.21 10.20 -15.18
N ARG A 99 -14.56 10.17 -14.02
CA ARG A 99 -14.44 11.35 -13.15
C ARG A 99 -13.29 12.25 -13.63
N PRO A 100 -13.52 13.57 -13.80
CA PRO A 100 -12.43 14.50 -14.11
C PRO A 100 -11.30 14.44 -13.07
N GLY A 101 -10.05 14.44 -13.55
CA GLY A 101 -8.86 14.34 -12.69
C GLY A 101 -8.49 12.93 -12.22
N HIS A 102 -9.30 11.91 -12.53
CA HIS A 102 -9.00 10.51 -12.22
C HIS A 102 -8.45 9.74 -13.42
N ALA A 103 -7.89 8.56 -13.15
CA ALA A 103 -7.35 7.65 -14.17
C ALA A 103 -8.43 7.03 -15.07
N ASP A 104 -9.71 7.13 -14.70
CA ASP A 104 -10.86 6.46 -15.32
C ASP A 104 -10.83 6.52 -16.87
N LEU A 105 -10.82 7.73 -17.46
CA LEU A 105 -10.91 7.91 -18.92
C LEU A 105 -9.69 7.32 -19.65
N ALA A 106 -8.49 7.63 -19.16
CA ALA A 106 -7.25 7.16 -19.78
C ALA A 106 -7.12 5.63 -19.67
N GLY A 107 -7.55 5.05 -18.55
CA GLY A 107 -7.58 3.60 -18.36
C GLY A 107 -8.58 2.91 -19.27
N SER A 108 -9.80 3.45 -19.40
CA SER A 108 -10.80 2.96 -20.35
C SER A 108 -10.30 2.93 -21.79
N ILE A 109 -9.62 3.99 -22.23
CA ILE A 109 -9.00 4.05 -23.57
C ILE A 109 -7.89 3.01 -23.69
N LYS A 110 -6.98 2.92 -22.72
CA LYS A 110 -5.83 2.01 -22.75
C LYS A 110 -6.25 0.53 -22.80
N TRP A 111 -7.25 0.17 -22.01
CA TRP A 111 -7.71 -1.21 -21.85
C TRP A 111 -8.93 -1.55 -22.71
N LEU A 112 -9.37 -0.62 -23.56
CA LEU A 112 -10.49 -0.78 -24.49
C LEU A 112 -11.77 -1.27 -23.79
N THR A 113 -12.10 -0.64 -22.66
CA THR A 113 -13.28 -0.97 -21.85
C THR A 113 -14.12 0.27 -21.58
N THR A 114 -15.44 0.12 -21.56
CA THR A 114 -16.37 1.17 -21.15
C THR A 114 -16.58 1.20 -19.63
N ASP A 115 -16.28 0.11 -18.93
CA ASP A 115 -16.33 0.05 -17.48
C ASP A 115 -15.00 0.52 -16.87
N CYS A 116 -15.05 1.64 -16.15
CA CYS A 116 -13.90 2.25 -15.49
C CYS A 116 -13.55 1.57 -14.15
N ARG A 117 -14.39 0.63 -13.65
CA ARG A 117 -14.22 -0.03 -12.34
C ARG A 117 -12.84 -0.64 -12.17
N GLU A 118 -12.39 -1.45 -13.11
CA GLU A 118 -11.08 -2.11 -13.00
C GLU A 118 -9.92 -1.10 -12.91
N THR A 119 -10.01 -0.01 -13.67
CA THR A 119 -9.00 1.06 -13.63
C THR A 119 -8.98 1.76 -12.27
N LEU A 120 -10.16 2.15 -11.75
CA LEU A 120 -10.21 2.92 -10.51
C LEU A 120 -9.88 2.08 -9.27
N GLU A 121 -10.15 0.77 -9.30
CA GLU A 121 -9.80 -0.14 -8.22
C GLU A 121 -8.29 -0.20 -8.00
N ARG A 122 -7.50 -0.19 -9.09
CA ARG A 122 -6.04 -0.19 -9.00
C ARG A 122 -5.41 1.20 -8.88
N ALA A 123 -6.01 2.21 -9.51
CA ALA A 123 -5.53 3.61 -9.45
C ALA A 123 -5.86 4.30 -8.11
N SER A 124 -6.67 3.67 -7.26
CA SER A 124 -7.03 4.16 -5.94
C SER A 124 -5.82 4.43 -5.06
N ALA A 125 -5.90 5.50 -4.26
CA ALA A 125 -4.92 5.81 -3.23
C ALA A 125 -4.79 4.71 -2.16
N ARG A 126 -5.68 3.70 -2.13
CA ARG A 126 -5.55 2.54 -1.23
C ARG A 126 -4.20 1.83 -1.39
N GLU A 127 -3.68 1.76 -2.61
CA GLU A 127 -2.36 1.17 -2.91
C GLU A 127 -1.21 1.83 -2.13
N THR A 128 -1.35 3.10 -1.73
CA THR A 128 -0.32 3.80 -0.94
C THR A 128 -0.06 3.16 0.43
N ALA A 129 -0.97 2.34 0.96
CA ALA A 129 -0.71 1.55 2.16
C ALA A 129 0.39 0.51 1.93
N ALA A 130 0.40 -0.15 0.76
CA ALA A 130 1.46 -1.08 0.37
C ALA A 130 2.82 -0.35 0.23
N ARG A 131 2.81 0.85 -0.39
CA ARG A 131 4.02 1.70 -0.45
C ARG A 131 4.51 2.15 0.91
N THR A 132 3.59 2.47 1.82
CA THR A 132 3.93 2.88 3.19
C THR A 132 4.59 1.72 3.94
N ALA A 133 4.09 0.49 3.79
CA ALA A 133 4.74 -0.69 4.36
C ALA A 133 6.14 -0.93 3.77
N ALA A 134 6.32 -0.82 2.45
CA ALA A 134 7.67 -0.88 1.84
C ALA A 134 8.60 0.22 2.38
N GLY A 135 8.11 1.45 2.46
CA GLY A 135 8.87 2.60 2.97
C GLY A 135 9.27 2.43 4.43
N ALA A 136 8.36 1.95 5.28
CA ALA A 136 8.63 1.71 6.69
C ALA A 136 9.62 0.54 6.89
N LEU A 137 9.53 -0.51 6.08
CA LEU A 137 10.54 -1.57 6.08
C LEU A 137 11.92 -1.03 5.65
N ALA A 138 11.97 -0.11 4.68
CA ALA A 138 13.22 0.56 4.31
C ALA A 138 13.72 1.49 5.43
N GLN A 139 12.84 2.12 6.21
CA GLN A 139 13.23 2.91 7.39
C GLN A 139 13.92 2.05 8.46
N CYS A 140 13.53 0.77 8.64
CA CYS A 140 14.27 -0.13 9.53
C CYS A 140 15.74 -0.23 9.10
N LEU A 141 16.01 -0.40 7.80
CA LEU A 141 17.37 -0.43 7.28
C LEU A 141 18.11 0.91 7.44
N LEU A 142 17.44 2.03 7.15
CA LEU A 142 18.04 3.36 7.26
C LEU A 142 18.39 3.71 8.72
N THR A 143 17.59 3.24 9.68
CA THR A 143 17.81 3.48 11.11
C THR A 143 19.10 2.81 11.60
N GLU A 144 19.45 1.62 11.09
CA GLU A 144 20.75 0.97 11.37
C GLU A 144 21.95 1.81 10.88
N LEU A 145 21.72 2.78 10.00
CA LEU A 145 22.73 3.67 9.43
C LEU A 145 22.62 5.10 9.98
N ASP A 146 21.80 5.34 11.01
CA ASP A 146 21.53 6.68 11.57
C ASP A 146 20.94 7.66 10.53
N ILE A 147 20.17 7.14 9.56
CA ILE A 147 19.51 7.93 8.53
C ILE A 147 18.01 8.00 8.81
N HIS A 148 17.48 9.22 8.90
CA HIS A 148 16.07 9.47 9.16
C HIS A 148 15.40 10.28 8.03
N ALA A 149 14.20 9.86 7.66
CA ALA A 149 13.37 10.54 6.67
C ALA A 149 12.09 11.08 7.30
N PHE A 150 11.74 12.33 7.00
CA PHE A 150 10.51 12.97 7.49
C PHE A 150 9.86 13.82 6.38
N GLY A 151 8.59 14.17 6.57
CA GLY A 151 7.84 15.02 5.64
C GLY A 151 6.89 15.94 6.38
N PHE A 152 6.66 17.13 5.84
CA PHE A 152 5.74 18.13 6.40
C PHE A 152 5.03 18.90 5.28
N VAL A 153 3.85 19.43 5.60
CA VAL A 153 3.05 20.23 4.66
C VAL A 153 3.52 21.68 4.75
N ARG A 154 3.93 22.25 3.60
CA ARG A 154 4.38 23.65 3.50
C ARG A 154 3.27 24.66 3.18
N GLY A 155 2.18 24.20 2.57
CA GLY A 155 1.05 25.04 2.20
C GLY A 155 -0.17 24.19 1.89
N MET A 156 -1.35 24.76 2.15
CA MET A 156 -2.65 24.22 1.80
C MET A 156 -3.47 25.39 1.24
N LEU A 157 -3.98 25.21 0.02
CA LEU A 157 -4.85 26.18 -0.66
C LEU A 157 -6.30 25.98 -0.26
#